data_AF-S8EHQ4-F1
#
_entry.id   AF-S8EHQ4-F1
#
_cell.length_a   1.000
_cell.length_b   1.000
_cell.length_c   1.000
_cell.angle_alpha   90.00
_cell.angle_beta   90.00
_cell.angle_gamma   90.00
#
_symmetry.space_group_name_H-M   'P 1'
#
loop_
_entity.id
_entity.type
_entity.pdbx_description
1 polymer ?
#
loop_
_entity_poly.entity_id
_entity_poly.type
_entity_poly.pdbx_seq_one_letter_code
_entity_poly.pdbx_strand_id
1 'polypeptide(L)'
;MGRIKPQTLLQQSKRKKGPNRISITTFSVYALIVVVLGLLVFTSYTHWIQRSKFDASSGVKHDDSSSVDDNTKKLAAPKYAVIKTSKGSITVELFREGSPEVVAAFIQSSLKGSFKGMLFNLVIKNFMIQGSDTDRPGGSAVDWTSIGKNNQLDTSLKHEAFMVGTSKDKVDSSGFDLIITTAPIPDLNGKISVFGRVVKGEDVVQEIEEADTDEHFRPKSPIAIIEVMLKLRLRGSGM
;
A
#
# COMPACT_ATOMS: atom_id res chain seq x y z
N MET A 1 79.01 -42.64 15.19
CA MET A 1 78.50 -41.46 15.92
C MET A 1 79.12 -40.18 15.36
N GLY A 2 78.37 -39.38 14.60
CA GLY A 2 78.86 -38.09 14.07
C GLY A 2 78.72 -36.98 15.11
N ARG A 3 79.85 -36.38 15.53
CA ARG A 3 79.87 -35.18 16.37
C ARG A 3 79.43 -33.97 15.55
N ILE A 4 78.22 -33.50 15.77
CA ILE A 4 77.69 -32.28 15.16
C ILE A 4 78.42 -31.09 15.81
N LYS A 5 79.07 -30.25 14.97
CA LYS A 5 79.83 -29.06 15.40
C LYS A 5 78.91 -28.06 16.11
N PRO A 6 79.37 -27.37 17.19
CA PRO A 6 78.53 -26.47 17.99
C PRO A 6 78.01 -25.24 17.22
N GLN A 7 78.56 -24.93 16.05
CA GLN A 7 78.11 -23.80 15.23
C GLN A 7 76.81 -24.06 14.46
N THR A 8 76.43 -25.32 14.20
CA THR A 8 75.15 -25.62 13.53
C THR A 8 73.95 -25.50 14.46
N LEU A 9 74.14 -25.66 15.78
CA LEU A 9 73.10 -25.44 16.80
C LEU A 9 72.74 -23.96 16.96
N LEU A 10 73.73 -23.05 16.88
CA LEU A 10 73.50 -21.61 16.99
C LEU A 10 72.76 -21.03 15.78
N GLN A 11 72.87 -21.66 14.61
CA GLN A 11 72.17 -21.21 13.41
C GLN A 11 70.69 -21.67 13.39
N GLN A 12 70.36 -22.77 14.06
CA GLN A 12 68.97 -23.25 14.22
C GLN A 12 68.15 -22.43 15.25
N SER A 13 68.81 -21.78 16.21
CA SER A 13 68.16 -20.92 17.22
C SER A 13 67.54 -19.63 16.64
N LYS A 14 68.11 -19.09 15.54
CA LYS A 14 67.64 -17.82 14.94
C LYS A 14 66.40 -17.93 14.03
N ARG A 15 65.77 -19.11 13.91
CA ARG A 15 64.58 -19.33 13.07
C ARG A 15 63.27 -19.58 13.84
N LYS A 16 63.13 -19.07 15.07
CA LYS A 16 61.78 -18.88 15.63
C LYS A 16 61.16 -17.64 14.99
N LYS A 17 60.41 -17.82 13.89
CA LYS A 17 59.47 -16.82 13.39
C LYS A 17 58.55 -16.44 14.56
N GLY A 18 58.64 -15.19 15.01
CA GLY A 18 57.71 -14.63 15.99
C GLY A 18 56.26 -14.76 15.50
N PRO A 19 55.27 -14.70 16.39
CA PRO A 19 53.87 -14.90 16.04
C PRO A 19 53.50 -13.99 14.87
N ASN A 20 52.90 -14.57 13.83
CA ASN A 20 52.48 -13.85 12.64
C ASN A 20 51.61 -12.67 13.08
N ARG A 21 52.11 -11.45 12.84
CA ARG A 21 51.36 -10.21 13.08
C ARG A 21 50.17 -10.27 12.13
N ILE A 22 48.96 -10.45 12.65
CA ILE A 22 47.74 -10.46 11.85
C ILE A 22 47.72 -9.13 11.08
N SER A 23 47.74 -9.21 9.75
CA SER A 23 47.78 -8.03 8.90
C SER A 23 46.50 -7.22 9.11
N ILE A 24 46.61 -5.89 9.11
CA ILE A 24 45.46 -4.97 9.18
C ILE A 24 44.45 -5.30 8.07
N THR A 25 44.93 -5.77 6.93
CA THR A 25 44.10 -6.24 5.81
C THR A 25 43.24 -7.44 6.19
N THR A 26 43.76 -8.38 6.98
CA THR A 26 43.01 -9.53 7.48
C THR A 26 41.89 -9.10 8.43
N PHE A 27 42.17 -8.14 9.32
CA PHE A 27 41.14 -7.58 10.20
C PHE A 27 40.03 -6.87 9.41
N SER A 28 40.41 -6.06 8.41
CA SER A 28 39.45 -5.40 7.53
C SER A 28 38.57 -6.39 6.76
N VAL A 29 39.14 -7.50 6.29
CA VAL A 29 38.39 -8.55 5.58
C VAL A 29 37.39 -9.23 6.53
N TYR A 30 37.80 -9.58 7.75
CA TYR A 30 36.89 -10.16 8.74
C TYR A 30 35.77 -9.19 9.14
N ALA A 31 36.07 -7.91 9.32
CA ALA A 31 35.04 -6.90 9.61
C ALA A 31 33.99 -6.80 8.49
N LEU A 32 34.44 -6.84 7.23
CA LEU A 32 33.55 -6.78 6.07
C LEU A 32 32.66 -8.03 5.97
N ILE A 33 33.21 -9.22 6.23
CA ILE A 33 32.45 -10.47 6.28
C ILE A 33 31.37 -10.42 7.36
N VAL A 34 31.68 -9.92 8.55
CA VAL A 34 30.71 -9.81 9.66
C VAL A 34 29.58 -8.84 9.30
N VAL A 35 29.88 -7.71 8.65
CA VAL A 35 28.86 -6.76 8.18
C VAL A 35 27.96 -7.40 7.13
N VAL A 36 28.51 -8.11 6.15
CA VAL A 36 27.73 -8.78 5.10
C VAL A 36 26.86 -9.88 5.69
N LEU A 37 27.37 -10.69 6.62
CA LEU A 37 26.56 -11.70 7.32
C LEU A 37 25.46 -11.05 8.15
N GLY A 38 25.75 -9.94 8.83
CA GLY A 38 24.75 -9.15 9.55
C GLY A 38 23.64 -8.64 8.64
N LEU A 39 23.99 -8.13 7.45
CA LEU A 39 23.02 -7.69 6.44
C LEU A 39 22.20 -8.86 5.90
N LEU A 40 22.81 -10.02 5.61
CA LEU A 40 22.09 -11.20 5.14
C LEU A 40 21.13 -11.77 6.17
N VAL A 41 21.53 -11.79 7.45
CA VAL A 41 20.66 -12.18 8.56
C VAL A 41 19.56 -11.14 8.75
N PHE A 42 19.87 -9.85 8.65
CA PHE A 42 18.89 -8.77 8.75
C PHE A 42 17.86 -8.85 7.63
N THR A 43 18.28 -9.03 6.38
CA THR A 43 17.36 -9.19 5.24
C THR A 43 16.52 -10.45 5.35
N SER A 44 17.11 -11.56 5.81
CA SER A 44 16.38 -12.82 6.03
C SER A 44 15.38 -12.69 7.18
N TYR A 45 15.74 -11.96 8.24
CA TYR A 45 14.88 -11.69 9.39
C TYR A 45 13.72 -10.77 9.02
N THR A 46 13.97 -9.68 8.27
CA THR A 46 12.90 -8.80 7.79
C THR A 46 11.95 -9.53 6.84
N HIS A 47 12.48 -10.40 5.98
CA HIS A 47 11.68 -11.21 5.06
C HIS A 47 10.87 -12.31 5.78
N TRP A 48 11.43 -12.94 6.83
CA TRP A 48 10.73 -13.93 7.66
C TRP A 48 9.63 -13.31 8.53
N ILE A 49 9.81 -12.09 9.02
CA ILE A 49 8.75 -11.32 9.71
C ILE A 49 7.59 -10.97 8.77
N GLN A 50 7.87 -10.70 7.49
CA GLN A 50 6.81 -10.47 6.51
C GLN A 50 6.06 -11.78 6.17
N ARG A 51 6.77 -12.91 6.06
CA ARG A 51 6.16 -14.22 5.74
C ARG A 51 5.35 -14.82 6.89
N SER A 52 5.79 -14.66 8.14
CA SER A 52 5.10 -15.21 9.32
C SER A 52 3.78 -14.50 9.66
N LYS A 53 3.52 -13.31 9.09
CA LYS A 53 2.20 -12.65 9.19
C LYS A 53 1.18 -13.15 8.17
N PHE A 54 1.59 -13.97 7.19
CA PHE A 54 0.71 -14.50 6.15
C PHE A 54 0.17 -15.91 6.47
N ASP A 55 0.92 -16.71 7.24
CA ASP A 55 0.54 -18.10 7.56
C ASP A 55 -0.34 -18.24 8.83
N ALA A 56 -0.69 -17.15 9.52
CA ALA A 56 -1.49 -17.19 10.76
C ALA A 56 -3.00 -16.90 10.58
N SER A 57 -3.50 -16.70 9.36
CA SER A 57 -4.92 -16.30 9.13
C SER A 57 -5.78 -17.36 8.42
N SER A 58 -5.33 -18.60 8.29
CA SER A 58 -6.16 -19.72 7.85
C SER A 58 -6.43 -20.67 9.00
N GLY A 59 -7.45 -20.36 9.79
CA GLY A 59 -7.91 -21.21 10.88
C GLY A 59 -9.23 -20.71 11.48
N VAL A 60 -10.35 -21.09 10.87
CA VAL A 60 -11.68 -20.96 11.47
C VAL A 60 -11.90 -22.16 12.40
N LYS A 61 -12.18 -21.94 13.70
CA LYS A 61 -13.39 -22.41 14.43
C LYS A 61 -13.33 -22.24 15.96
N HIS A 62 -14.46 -21.72 16.46
CA HIS A 62 -15.21 -21.94 17.71
C HIS A 62 -14.78 -21.42 19.11
N ASP A 63 -15.75 -20.70 19.68
CA ASP A 63 -16.16 -20.46 21.08
C ASP A 63 -15.38 -21.16 22.21
N ASP A 64 -14.85 -20.41 23.18
CA ASP A 64 -15.50 -20.11 24.48
C ASP A 64 -14.56 -19.33 25.43
N SER A 65 -15.14 -18.41 26.19
CA SER A 65 -14.76 -17.98 27.56
C SER A 65 -13.29 -17.64 27.93
N SER A 66 -13.07 -16.32 28.13
CA SER A 66 -12.31 -15.67 29.22
C SER A 66 -10.81 -15.99 29.43
N SER A 67 -9.95 -15.01 29.12
CA SER A 67 -9.13 -14.32 30.13
C SER A 67 -8.39 -13.13 29.53
N VAL A 68 -8.73 -11.98 30.10
CA VAL A 68 -8.06 -10.67 30.24
C VAL A 68 -6.64 -10.52 29.65
N ASP A 69 -6.48 -9.40 28.92
CA ASP A 69 -5.24 -8.72 28.47
C ASP A 69 -4.59 -9.10 27.14
N ASP A 70 -5.35 -8.99 26.04
CA ASP A 70 -4.81 -8.67 24.68
C ASP A 70 -5.52 -7.45 24.04
N ASN A 71 -5.85 -6.45 24.85
CA ASN A 71 -6.64 -5.28 24.40
C ASN A 71 -5.85 -3.97 24.32
N THR A 72 -4.51 -4.03 24.41
CA THR A 72 -3.67 -2.81 24.50
C THR A 72 -2.76 -2.61 23.28
N LYS A 73 -3.02 -3.30 22.16
CA LYS A 73 -2.28 -3.07 20.89
C LYS A 73 -3.10 -3.12 19.60
N LYS A 74 -4.43 -3.18 19.67
CA LYS A 74 -5.29 -2.76 18.54
C LYS A 74 -5.45 -1.25 18.63
N LEU A 75 -4.38 -0.52 18.27
CA LEU A 75 -4.44 0.94 18.08
C LEU A 75 -5.69 1.23 17.24
N ALA A 76 -6.65 1.97 17.78
CA ALA A 76 -7.95 2.16 17.14
C ALA A 76 -7.69 2.69 15.73
N ALA A 77 -7.93 1.84 14.73
CA ALA A 77 -7.56 2.19 13.37
C ALA A 77 -8.76 2.96 12.74
N PRO A 78 -8.54 3.95 11.84
CA PRO A 78 -9.60 4.77 11.23
C PRO A 78 -10.73 3.97 10.55
N LYS A 79 -11.97 4.02 11.01
CA LYS A 79 -13.10 3.35 10.34
C LYS A 79 -13.63 4.14 9.14
N TYR A 80 -13.37 5.45 9.13
CA TYR A 80 -13.88 6.37 8.13
C TYR A 80 -12.77 7.25 7.57
N ALA A 81 -12.98 7.74 6.36
CA ALA A 81 -12.20 8.81 5.74
C ALA A 81 -13.14 9.90 5.24
N VAL A 82 -12.75 11.17 5.43
CA VAL A 82 -13.45 12.31 4.86
C VAL A 82 -12.56 12.91 3.78
N ILE A 83 -13.00 12.79 2.54
CA ILE A 83 -12.32 13.30 1.36
C ILE A 83 -12.95 14.66 1.06
N LYS A 84 -12.19 15.74 1.31
CA LYS A 84 -12.59 17.09 0.94
C LYS A 84 -12.17 17.34 -0.49
N THR A 85 -13.11 17.74 -1.33
CA THR A 85 -12.89 18.12 -2.72
C THR A 85 -13.22 19.59 -2.94
N SER A 86 -12.93 20.13 -4.12
CA SER A 86 -13.38 21.46 -4.53
C SER A 86 -14.90 21.59 -4.69
N LYS A 87 -15.65 20.47 -4.67
CA LYS A 87 -17.11 20.44 -4.77
C LYS A 87 -17.81 20.19 -3.43
N GLY A 88 -17.14 19.58 -2.47
CA GLY A 88 -17.73 19.29 -1.18
C GLY A 88 -16.97 18.22 -0.40
N SER A 89 -17.58 17.66 0.63
CA SER A 89 -16.98 16.59 1.43
C SER A 89 -17.67 15.27 1.20
N ILE A 90 -16.89 14.23 0.90
CA ILE A 90 -17.35 12.86 0.73
C ILE A 90 -16.85 12.05 1.93
N THR A 91 -17.75 11.38 2.64
CA THR A 91 -17.39 10.51 3.76
C THR A 91 -17.46 9.06 3.33
N VAL A 92 -16.38 8.33 3.53
CA VAL A 92 -16.21 6.92 3.15
C VAL A 92 -16.08 6.07 4.40
N GLU A 93 -16.81 4.96 4.46
CA GLU A 93 -16.60 3.85 5.40
C GLU A 93 -15.60 2.86 4.81
N LEU A 94 -14.60 2.45 5.59
CA LEU A 94 -13.50 1.59 5.13
C LEU A 94 -13.73 0.11 5.51
N PHE A 95 -13.70 -0.77 4.52
CA PHE A 95 -13.92 -2.22 4.64
C PHE A 95 -12.64 -2.98 4.97
N ARG A 96 -12.19 -2.87 6.22
CA ARG A 96 -10.95 -3.53 6.67
C ARG A 96 -10.94 -5.04 6.54
N GLU A 97 -12.06 -5.68 6.86
CA GLU A 97 -12.13 -7.13 6.89
C GLU A 97 -12.13 -7.71 5.47
N GLY A 98 -12.72 -6.99 4.52
CA GLY A 98 -12.77 -7.41 3.12
C GLY A 98 -11.51 -7.09 2.32
N SER A 99 -10.76 -6.03 2.66
CA SER A 99 -9.56 -5.60 1.90
C SER A 99 -8.51 -4.93 2.78
N PRO A 100 -7.89 -5.67 3.73
CA PRO A 100 -7.01 -5.10 4.76
C PRO A 100 -5.77 -4.40 4.19
N GLU A 101 -5.15 -4.99 3.17
CA GLU A 101 -3.94 -4.47 2.53
C GLU A 101 -4.20 -3.14 1.80
N VAL A 102 -5.30 -3.06 1.04
CA VAL A 102 -5.69 -1.86 0.30
C VAL A 102 -6.09 -0.75 1.26
N VAL A 103 -6.84 -1.06 2.32
CA VAL A 103 -7.19 -0.08 3.35
C VAL A 103 -5.93 0.44 4.05
N ALA A 104 -4.94 -0.41 4.34
CA ALA A 104 -3.67 0.00 4.94
C ALA A 104 -2.88 0.93 4.01
N ALA A 105 -2.79 0.61 2.71
CA ALA A 105 -2.15 1.43 1.71
C ALA A 105 -2.84 2.80 1.54
N PHE A 106 -4.18 2.81 1.52
CA PHE A 106 -4.98 4.04 1.48
C PHE A 106 -4.72 4.93 2.70
N ILE A 107 -4.73 4.35 3.90
CA ILE A 107 -4.43 5.07 5.15
C ILE A 107 -3.02 5.65 5.11
N GLN A 108 -2.03 4.86 4.68
CA GLN A 108 -0.64 5.32 4.60
C GLN A 108 -0.49 6.48 3.60
N SER A 109 -1.13 6.38 2.43
CA SER A 109 -1.11 7.42 1.40
C SER A 109 -1.82 8.70 1.88
N SER A 110 -2.90 8.55 2.64
CA SER A 110 -3.61 9.67 3.26
C SER A 110 -2.72 10.39 4.27
N LEU A 111 -2.01 9.65 5.13
CA LEU A 111 -1.09 10.23 6.13
C LEU A 111 0.12 10.93 5.50
N LYS A 112 0.58 10.45 4.33
CA LYS A 112 1.63 11.11 3.54
C LYS A 112 1.13 12.35 2.79
N GLY A 113 -0.18 12.59 2.76
CA GLY A 113 -0.78 13.70 2.00
C GLY A 113 -0.80 13.46 0.48
N SER A 114 -0.63 12.22 0.01
CA SER A 114 -0.51 11.89 -1.42
C SER A 114 -1.76 12.23 -2.25
N PHE A 115 -2.91 12.41 -1.61
CA PHE A 115 -4.15 12.80 -2.29
C PHE A 115 -4.32 14.32 -2.43
N LYS A 116 -3.51 15.13 -1.74
CA LYS A 116 -3.66 16.59 -1.80
C LYS A 116 -3.27 17.10 -3.17
N GLY A 117 -4.20 17.77 -3.83
CA GLY A 117 -4.05 18.27 -5.20
C GLY A 117 -4.36 17.24 -6.29
N MET A 118 -4.67 15.99 -5.92
CA MET A 118 -5.06 14.96 -6.88
C MET A 118 -6.35 15.37 -7.60
N LEU A 119 -6.34 15.25 -8.93
CA LEU A 119 -7.47 15.62 -9.77
C LEU A 119 -8.34 14.40 -10.12
N PHE A 120 -9.65 14.63 -10.24
CA PHE A 120 -10.56 13.67 -10.88
C PHE A 120 -10.37 13.73 -12.39
N ASN A 121 -9.45 12.92 -12.90
CA ASN A 121 -9.02 12.93 -14.30
C ASN A 121 -9.93 12.11 -15.23
N LEU A 122 -10.87 11.34 -14.70
CA LEU A 122 -11.83 10.57 -15.49
C LEU A 122 -13.20 10.58 -14.82
N VAL A 123 -14.21 11.04 -15.53
CA VAL A 123 -15.60 11.15 -15.08
C VAL A 123 -16.52 10.58 -16.15
N ILE A 124 -17.00 9.36 -15.94
CA ILE A 124 -17.88 8.66 -16.87
C ILE A 124 -19.26 8.54 -16.22
N LYS A 125 -20.25 9.21 -16.81
CA LYS A 125 -21.64 9.22 -16.33
C LYS A 125 -22.24 7.82 -16.30
N ASN A 126 -23.00 7.53 -15.25
CA ASN A 126 -23.59 6.23 -14.93
C ASN A 126 -22.57 5.09 -14.87
N PHE A 127 -21.35 5.39 -14.45
CA PHE A 127 -20.29 4.40 -14.35
C PHE A 127 -19.40 4.67 -13.14
N MET A 128 -18.49 5.64 -13.23
CA MET A 128 -17.57 5.98 -12.15
C MET A 128 -16.86 7.33 -12.34
N ILE A 129 -16.35 7.83 -11.23
CA ILE A 129 -15.34 8.91 -11.18
C ILE A 129 -14.02 8.34 -10.67
N GLN A 130 -12.91 8.79 -11.24
CA GLN A 130 -11.56 8.34 -10.88
C GLN A 130 -10.61 9.52 -10.70
N GLY A 131 -9.98 9.58 -9.53
CA GLY A 131 -8.86 10.45 -9.21
C GLY A 131 -7.52 9.73 -9.32
N SER A 132 -6.52 10.38 -9.90
CA SER A 132 -5.16 9.86 -10.01
C SER A 132 -4.14 10.99 -10.02
N ASP A 133 -2.92 10.72 -9.57
CA ASP A 133 -1.80 11.66 -9.57
C ASP A 133 -1.22 11.87 -10.99
N THR A 134 -1.49 10.94 -11.91
CA THR A 134 -1.02 11.06 -13.29
C THR A 134 -2.07 11.74 -14.17
N ASP A 135 -1.65 12.79 -14.88
CA ASP A 135 -2.42 13.48 -15.92
C ASP A 135 -2.80 12.60 -17.12
N ARG A 136 -2.21 11.39 -17.21
CA ARG A 136 -2.63 10.38 -18.17
C ARG A 136 -3.38 9.26 -17.46
N PRO A 137 -4.57 8.88 -17.95
CA PRO A 137 -5.19 7.62 -17.55
C PRO A 137 -4.17 6.51 -17.78
N GLY A 138 -3.87 5.73 -16.72
CA GLY A 138 -3.07 4.52 -16.86
C GLY A 138 -3.75 3.51 -17.80
N GLY A 139 -3.10 2.38 -18.09
CA GLY A 139 -3.62 1.37 -19.03
C GLY A 139 -5.07 0.96 -18.74
N SER A 140 -5.44 0.83 -17.47
CA SER A 140 -6.82 0.53 -17.05
C SER A 140 -7.84 1.58 -17.50
N ALA A 141 -7.48 2.86 -17.53
CA ALA A 141 -8.38 3.94 -17.91
C ALA A 141 -8.55 4.14 -19.43
N VAL A 142 -7.65 3.58 -20.25
CA VAL A 142 -7.89 3.41 -21.70
C VAL A 142 -9.01 2.38 -21.93
N ASP A 143 -9.00 1.28 -21.18
CA ASP A 143 -10.08 0.29 -21.23
C ASP A 143 -11.42 0.89 -20.75
N TRP A 144 -11.41 1.64 -19.64
CA TRP A 144 -12.62 2.27 -19.10
C TRP A 144 -13.24 3.30 -20.05
N THR A 145 -12.40 4.09 -20.72
CA THR A 145 -12.84 5.06 -21.74
C THR A 145 -13.55 4.34 -22.90
N SER A 146 -13.07 3.16 -23.29
CA SER A 146 -13.69 2.36 -24.34
C SER A 146 -15.03 1.77 -23.91
N ILE A 147 -15.13 1.29 -22.66
CA ILE A 147 -16.39 0.81 -22.06
C ILE A 147 -17.43 1.96 -22.00
N GLY A 148 -17.01 3.14 -21.54
CA GLY A 148 -17.87 4.33 -21.49
C GLY A 148 -18.38 4.77 -22.86
N LYS A 149 -17.55 4.65 -23.92
CA LYS A 149 -17.96 4.96 -25.30
C LYS A 149 -18.93 3.93 -25.89
N ASN A 150 -18.75 2.65 -25.55
CA ASN A 150 -19.53 1.55 -26.13
C ASN A 150 -20.79 1.19 -25.32
N ASN A 151 -21.00 1.81 -24.15
CA ASN A 151 -22.09 1.53 -23.20
C ASN A 151 -22.29 0.02 -22.91
N GLN A 152 -21.21 -0.76 -23.02
CA GLN A 152 -21.24 -2.21 -22.98
C GLN A 152 -21.06 -2.66 -21.54
N LEU A 153 -22.07 -2.40 -20.72
CA LEU A 153 -22.14 -2.90 -19.35
C LEU A 153 -22.91 -4.22 -19.37
N ASP A 154 -22.20 -5.34 -19.16
CA ASP A 154 -22.83 -6.66 -19.04
C ASP A 154 -23.90 -6.67 -17.95
N THR A 155 -25.01 -7.35 -18.20
CA THR A 155 -26.22 -7.35 -17.35
C THR A 155 -26.02 -7.96 -15.95
N SER A 156 -24.86 -8.56 -15.66
CA SER A 156 -24.52 -9.08 -14.33
C SER A 156 -23.88 -7.98 -13.47
N LEU A 157 -24.74 -7.09 -12.96
CA LEU A 157 -24.36 -6.03 -12.03
C LEU A 157 -23.99 -6.67 -10.68
N LYS A 158 -22.75 -6.45 -10.21
CA LYS A 158 -22.26 -7.02 -8.93
C LYS A 158 -21.75 -5.98 -7.95
N HIS A 159 -21.34 -4.80 -8.43
CA HIS A 159 -20.99 -3.68 -7.56
C HIS A 159 -22.18 -2.73 -7.48
N GLU A 160 -22.49 -2.26 -6.28
CA GLU A 160 -23.49 -1.21 -6.06
C GLU A 160 -22.91 0.17 -6.42
N ALA A 161 -23.78 1.17 -6.56
CA ALA A 161 -23.35 2.56 -6.64
C ALA A 161 -22.61 2.96 -5.36
N PHE A 162 -21.77 3.99 -5.46
CA PHE A 162 -21.04 4.60 -4.34
C PHE A 162 -20.03 3.68 -3.64
N MET A 163 -19.57 2.62 -4.31
CA MET A 163 -18.46 1.81 -3.86
C MET A 163 -17.15 2.54 -4.14
N VAL A 164 -16.22 2.47 -3.19
CA VAL A 164 -14.91 3.12 -3.27
C VAL A 164 -13.83 2.06 -3.43
N GLY A 165 -12.99 2.23 -4.45
CA GLY A 165 -11.97 1.26 -4.81
C GLY A 165 -10.71 1.90 -5.37
N THR A 166 -9.76 1.05 -5.74
CA THR A 166 -8.52 1.43 -6.43
C THR A 166 -8.20 0.43 -7.53
N SER A 167 -7.43 0.84 -8.54
CA SER A 167 -6.96 -0.04 -9.61
C SER A 167 -5.98 -1.07 -9.04
N LYS A 168 -6.13 -2.35 -9.39
CA LYS A 168 -5.24 -3.44 -8.91
C LYS A 168 -3.78 -3.24 -9.33
N ASP A 169 -3.55 -2.79 -10.56
CA ASP A 169 -2.21 -2.53 -11.11
C ASP A 169 -1.42 -1.46 -10.34
N LYS A 170 -2.12 -0.63 -9.57
CA LYS A 170 -1.54 0.47 -8.80
C LYS A 170 -1.25 0.11 -7.35
N VAL A 171 -1.79 -0.97 -6.81
CA VAL A 171 -1.51 -1.37 -5.42
C VAL A 171 -0.04 -1.81 -5.24
N ASP A 172 0.58 -2.33 -6.32
CA ASP A 172 1.96 -2.83 -6.32
C ASP A 172 2.99 -1.79 -6.81
N SER A 173 2.53 -0.66 -7.37
CA SER A 173 3.37 0.46 -7.78
C SER A 173 3.10 1.66 -6.86
N SER A 174 4.01 2.60 -6.72
CA SER A 174 4.00 3.62 -5.64
C SER A 174 2.89 4.70 -5.74
N GLY A 175 1.75 4.43 -6.38
CA GLY A 175 0.62 5.34 -6.55
C GLY A 175 -0.71 4.75 -6.08
N PHE A 176 -1.73 5.58 -5.92
CA PHE A 176 -3.06 5.14 -5.49
C PHE A 176 -4.11 5.84 -6.33
N ASP A 177 -4.86 5.08 -7.12
CA ASP A 177 -6.03 5.63 -7.83
C ASP A 177 -7.23 5.60 -6.88
N LEU A 178 -8.00 6.68 -6.82
CA LEU A 178 -9.26 6.72 -6.08
C LEU A 178 -10.42 6.57 -7.06
N ILE A 179 -11.12 5.45 -7.03
CA ILE A 179 -12.29 5.18 -7.87
C ILE A 179 -13.54 5.23 -6.99
N ILE A 180 -14.59 5.91 -7.45
CA ILE A 180 -15.92 5.90 -6.83
C ILE A 180 -16.94 5.54 -7.92
N THR A 181 -17.69 4.46 -7.72
CA THR A 181 -18.78 4.07 -8.64
C THR A 181 -19.97 5.01 -8.48
N THR A 182 -20.65 5.32 -9.57
CA THR A 182 -21.83 6.21 -9.56
C THR A 182 -23.11 5.49 -9.98
N ALA A 183 -22.97 4.33 -10.62
CA ALA A 183 -24.05 3.38 -10.88
C ALA A 183 -23.61 1.97 -10.50
N PRO A 184 -24.54 1.01 -10.40
CA PRO A 184 -24.17 -0.39 -10.37
C PRO A 184 -23.45 -0.76 -11.67
N ILE A 185 -22.36 -1.52 -11.56
CA ILE A 185 -21.51 -1.87 -12.71
C ILE A 185 -21.19 -3.36 -12.73
N PRO A 186 -20.83 -3.91 -13.93
CA PRO A 186 -20.43 -5.29 -14.07
C PRO A 186 -19.23 -5.63 -13.20
N ASP A 187 -18.97 -6.93 -13.04
CA ASP A 187 -17.88 -7.45 -12.21
C ASP A 187 -16.52 -6.79 -12.56
N LEU A 188 -16.10 -5.84 -11.73
CA LEU A 188 -14.80 -5.19 -11.86
C LEU A 188 -13.74 -5.87 -10.98
N ASN A 189 -14.05 -7.01 -10.35
CA ASN A 189 -13.14 -7.68 -9.42
C ASN A 189 -11.80 -8.07 -10.08
N GLY A 190 -11.74 -8.18 -11.41
CA GLY A 190 -10.48 -8.38 -12.12
C GLY A 190 -9.58 -7.13 -12.18
N LYS A 191 -10.15 -5.93 -12.11
CA LYS A 191 -9.46 -4.66 -12.39
C LYS A 191 -9.38 -3.70 -11.19
N ILE A 192 -10.37 -3.73 -10.29
CA ILE A 192 -10.40 -2.88 -9.10
C ILE A 192 -10.42 -3.72 -7.81
N SER A 193 -9.91 -3.13 -6.75
CA SER A 193 -10.07 -3.60 -5.37
C SER A 193 -10.95 -2.61 -4.61
N VAL A 194 -12.16 -3.04 -4.25
CA VAL A 194 -13.09 -2.24 -3.45
C VAL A 194 -12.67 -2.28 -1.99
N PHE A 195 -12.48 -1.11 -1.38
CA PHE A 195 -12.00 -1.00 0.01
C PHE A 195 -12.92 -0.16 0.90
N GLY A 196 -14.04 0.34 0.36
CA GLY A 196 -15.00 1.10 1.14
C GLY A 196 -16.26 1.46 0.36
N ARG A 197 -17.11 2.26 0.99
CA ARG A 197 -18.31 2.85 0.37
C ARG A 197 -18.51 4.28 0.86
N VAL A 198 -19.13 5.11 0.05
CA VAL A 198 -19.61 6.43 0.50
C VAL A 198 -20.77 6.21 1.47
N VAL A 199 -20.78 6.98 2.55
CA VAL A 199 -21.84 6.98 3.57
C VAL A 199 -22.42 8.38 3.84
N LYS A 200 -21.77 9.44 3.32
CA LYS A 200 -22.28 10.82 3.25
C LYS A 200 -21.62 11.55 2.07
N GLY A 201 -22.32 12.48 1.45
CA GLY A 201 -21.82 13.24 0.31
C GLY A 201 -22.07 12.56 -1.05
N GLU A 202 -23.13 11.76 -1.16
CA GLU A 202 -23.55 11.15 -2.43
C GLU A 202 -23.93 12.22 -3.46
N ASP A 203 -24.57 13.30 -3.00
CA ASP A 203 -24.86 14.52 -3.76
C ASP A 203 -23.59 15.16 -4.34
N VAL A 204 -22.51 15.21 -3.54
CA VAL A 204 -21.21 15.72 -4.01
C VAL A 204 -20.60 14.80 -5.07
N VAL A 205 -20.74 13.47 -4.91
CA VAL A 205 -20.27 12.51 -5.92
C VAL A 205 -21.02 12.69 -7.25
N GLN A 206 -22.34 12.86 -7.18
CA GLN A 206 -23.19 13.12 -8.35
C GLN A 206 -22.84 14.48 -9.00
N GLU A 207 -22.59 15.52 -8.22
CA GLU A 207 -22.17 16.82 -8.78
C GLU A 207 -20.83 16.70 -9.54
N ILE A 208 -19.89 15.90 -9.04
CA ILE A 208 -18.63 15.63 -9.74
C ILE A 208 -18.88 14.84 -11.03
N GLU A 209 -19.79 13.87 -10.99
CA GLU A 209 -20.18 13.06 -12.16
C GLU A 209 -20.84 13.90 -13.26
N GLU A 210 -21.67 14.87 -12.89
CA GLU A 210 -22.41 15.71 -13.82
C GLU A 210 -21.55 16.77 -14.52
N ALA A 211 -20.30 16.96 -14.07
CA ALA A 211 -19.37 17.93 -14.62
C ALA A 211 -19.19 17.77 -16.14
N ASP A 212 -19.06 18.90 -16.84
CA ASP A 212 -18.79 18.91 -18.27
C ASP A 212 -17.41 18.30 -18.56
N THR A 213 -17.38 17.28 -19.41
CA THR A 213 -16.16 16.58 -19.81
C THR A 213 -15.78 16.79 -21.28
N ASP A 214 -14.52 16.51 -21.61
CA ASP A 214 -14.03 16.43 -22.98
C ASP A 214 -14.28 15.04 -23.62
N GLU A 215 -13.77 14.82 -24.84
CA GLU A 215 -13.91 13.55 -25.59
C GLU A 215 -13.21 12.34 -24.94
N HIS A 216 -12.42 12.59 -23.89
CA HIS A 216 -11.71 11.59 -23.09
C HIS A 216 -12.29 11.50 -21.68
N PHE A 217 -13.48 12.04 -21.45
CA PHE A 217 -14.18 12.05 -20.17
C PHE A 217 -13.42 12.79 -19.05
N ARG A 218 -12.55 13.75 -19.40
CA ARG A 218 -11.85 14.60 -18.42
C ARG A 218 -12.70 15.84 -18.13
N PRO A 219 -12.91 16.22 -16.85
CA PRO A 219 -13.59 17.46 -16.52
C PRO A 219 -12.91 18.68 -17.15
N LYS A 220 -13.67 19.53 -17.84
CA LYS A 220 -13.18 20.78 -18.44
C LYS A 220 -12.75 21.79 -17.37
N SER A 221 -13.43 21.76 -16.22
CA SER A 221 -13.05 22.50 -15.03
C SER A 221 -12.38 21.54 -14.04
N PRO A 222 -11.14 21.79 -13.59
CA PRO A 222 -10.45 20.89 -12.67
C PRO A 222 -11.21 20.70 -11.35
N ILE A 223 -11.40 19.44 -10.97
CA ILE A 223 -11.97 19.05 -9.68
C ILE A 223 -10.87 18.35 -8.89
N ALA A 224 -10.51 18.92 -7.74
CA ALA A 224 -9.35 18.49 -6.96
C ALA A 224 -9.75 17.95 -5.59
N ILE A 225 -9.01 16.97 -5.09
CA ILE A 225 -9.00 16.58 -3.68
C ILE A 225 -8.12 17.56 -2.92
N ILE A 226 -8.70 18.24 -1.95
CA ILE A 226 -8.03 19.23 -1.11
C ILE A 226 -7.31 18.53 0.05
N GLU A 227 -7.97 17.55 0.66
CA GLU A 227 -7.48 16.86 1.87
C GLU A 227 -8.21 15.54 2.08
N VAL A 228 -7.55 14.55 2.69
CA VAL A 228 -8.18 13.34 3.23
C VAL A 228 -7.95 13.26 4.74
N MET A 229 -9.04 13.27 5.51
CA MET A 229 -9.01 13.19 6.96
C MET A 229 -9.47 11.81 7.45
N LEU A 230 -8.64 11.12 8.22
CA LEU A 230 -8.95 9.81 8.78
C LEU A 230 -9.69 9.94 10.13
N LYS A 231 -10.80 9.20 10.30
CA LYS A 231 -11.66 9.25 11.50
C LYS A 231 -11.94 7.86 12.07
N LEU A 232 -11.95 7.76 13.40
CA LEU A 232 -12.33 6.53 14.13
C LEU A 232 -13.85 6.31 14.17
N ARG A 233 -14.59 7.41 14.27
CA ARG A 233 -16.05 7.45 14.33
C ARG A 233 -16.56 8.70 13.62
N LEU A 234 -17.75 8.63 13.05
CA LEU A 234 -18.46 9.82 12.63
C LEU A 234 -18.97 10.52 13.90
N ARG A 235 -18.52 11.75 14.16
CA ARG A 235 -19.21 12.59 15.15
C ARG A 235 -20.58 12.93 14.55
N GLY A 236 -21.65 12.60 15.27
CA GLY A 236 -22.97 13.11 14.93
C GLY A 236 -22.90 14.63 14.94
N SER A 237 -23.31 15.25 13.84
CA SER A 237 -23.61 16.68 13.87
C SER A 237 -24.79 16.80 14.82
N GLY A 238 -24.60 17.44 15.97
CA GLY A 238 -25.69 17.72 16.90
C GLY A 238 -26.78 18.47 16.16
N MET A 239 -28.02 18.05 16.40
CA MET A 239 -29.25 18.70 15.94
C MET A 239 -29.29 20.17 16.30
#